data_AF-A0A7C1CAL7-F1
#
_entry.id   AF-A0A7C1CAL7-F1
#
_cell.length_a   1.000
_cell.length_b   1.000
_cell.length_c   1.000
_cell.angle_alpha   90.00
_cell.angle_beta   90.00
_cell.angle_gamma   90.00
#
_symmetry.space_group_name_H-M   'P 1'
#
loop_
_entity.id
_entity.type
_entity.pdbx_description
1 polymer ?
#
loop_
_entity_poly.entity_id
_entity_poly.type
_entity_poly.pdbx_seq_one_letter_code
_entity_poly.pdbx_strand_id
1 'polypeptide(L)'
;MEKVERKSKEYSERIAEVSERANRLIQDLSREKLNLEMDRKHLTSYIERSRNEMEAARSRGDKAEEERWKKEIEKYKQGLLKVDKKIEEVNKSIEDAKSTRDQEISRLKSEYASKIEDIMVDLKKIEAARDFEIQTYQQTAKSLEESTLTIINQINKLVELRKLTLDKLERIAHPIGKRKYTIAYLPFFLVCYKRGLEKRYVVFPPSIAKTPSGILKIKGAFKSFRVRMLLQEYSTSITNLLNRFVGLIEQNLIFGDMIREKCAKMNMLKKLRKEIIEGLEELSKEKWLSEKEFTFLCEQGNIK
;
A
#
# COMPACT_ATOMS: atom_id res chain seq x y z
N MET A 1 22.25 7.47 25.60
CA MET A 1 22.70 7.18 26.98
C MET A 1 24.21 6.99 27.08
N GLU A 2 24.85 6.26 26.17
CA GLU A 2 26.30 5.99 26.20
C GLU A 2 27.21 7.23 26.37
N LYS A 3 26.86 8.37 25.75
CA LYS A 3 27.59 9.64 25.94
C LYS A 3 27.53 10.18 27.38
N VAL A 4 26.38 10.03 28.04
CA VAL A 4 26.15 10.44 29.44
C VAL A 4 26.95 9.54 30.38
N GLU A 5 26.91 8.23 30.16
CA GLU A 5 27.67 7.24 30.94
C GLU A 5 29.18 7.49 30.84
N ARG A 6 29.69 7.77 29.63
CA ARG A 6 31.10 8.10 29.42
C ARG A 6 31.51 9.35 30.18
N LYS A 7 30.67 10.39 30.17
CA LYS A 7 30.90 11.62 30.93
C LYS A 7 30.82 11.40 32.44
N SER A 8 29.89 10.57 32.90
CA SER A 8 29.78 10.16 34.31
C SER A 8 31.06 9.52 34.81
N LYS A 9 31.62 8.59 34.02
CA LYS A 9 32.88 7.91 34.35
C LYS A 9 34.06 8.89 34.43
N GLU A 10 34.23 9.74 33.41
CA GLU A 10 35.30 10.75 33.34
C GLU A 10 35.29 11.70 34.56
N TYR A 11 34.11 12.20 34.94
CA TYR A 11 33.99 13.11 36.07
C TYR A 11 34.13 12.41 37.43
N SER A 12 33.67 11.16 37.54
CA SER A 12 33.86 10.35 38.74
C SER A 12 35.35 10.06 39.00
N GLU A 13 36.11 9.74 37.95
CA GLU A 13 37.56 9.55 38.03
C GLU A 13 38.27 10.83 38.47
N ARG A 14 37.94 11.99 37.90
CA ARG A 14 38.52 13.28 38.30
C ARG A 14 38.22 13.65 39.75
N ILE A 15 36.99 13.43 40.21
CA ILE A 15 36.60 13.67 41.61
C ILE A 15 37.39 12.76 42.55
N ALA A 16 37.60 11.50 42.17
CA ALA A 16 38.41 10.57 42.95
C ALA A 16 39.87 11.04 43.04
N GLU A 17 40.48 11.46 41.93
CA GLU A 17 41.86 11.97 41.91
C GLU A 17 42.06 13.23 42.76
N VAL A 18 41.11 14.17 42.73
CA VAL A 18 41.13 15.38 43.57
C VAL A 18 40.99 15.01 45.04
N SER A 19 40.06 14.10 45.36
CA SER A 19 39.83 13.62 46.73
C SER A 19 41.06 12.92 47.28
N GLU A 20 41.69 12.04 46.50
CA GLU A 20 42.86 11.29 46.92
C GLU A 20 44.06 12.20 47.19
N ARG A 21 44.36 13.14 46.28
CA ARG A 21 45.45 14.11 46.46
C ARG A 21 45.27 14.96 47.72
N ALA A 22 44.07 15.49 47.93
CA ALA A 22 43.78 16.31 49.11
C ALA A 22 43.82 15.48 50.40
N ASN A 23 43.30 14.26 50.39
CA ASN A 23 43.31 13.39 51.56
C ASN A 23 44.74 12.99 51.96
N ARG A 24 45.64 12.74 51.00
CA ARG A 24 47.07 12.50 51.28
C ARG A 24 47.72 13.70 51.96
N LEU A 25 47.51 14.91 51.42
CA LEU A 25 48.05 16.14 52.01
C LEU A 25 47.52 16.38 53.45
N ILE A 26 46.22 16.17 53.66
CA ILE A 26 45.60 16.29 54.99
C ILE A 26 46.19 15.27 55.97
N GLN A 27 46.45 14.03 55.52
CA GLN A 27 47.07 12.99 56.34
C GLN A 27 48.50 13.37 56.76
N ASP A 28 49.30 13.87 55.83
CA ASP A 28 50.68 14.29 56.10
C ASP A 28 50.73 15.45 57.10
N LEU A 29 49.89 16.49 56.89
CA LEU A 29 49.76 17.61 57.82
C LEU A 29 49.22 17.18 59.20
N SER A 30 48.30 16.22 59.24
CA SER A 30 47.78 15.68 60.50
C SER A 30 48.86 14.93 61.30
N ARG A 31 49.77 14.25 60.61
CA ARG A 31 50.93 13.60 61.23
C ARG A 31 51.93 14.62 61.77
N GLU A 32 52.19 15.69 61.03
CA GLU A 32 53.04 16.79 61.49
C GLU A 32 52.45 17.47 62.74
N LYS A 33 51.14 17.74 62.74
CA LYS A 33 50.43 18.25 63.91
C LYS A 33 50.61 17.37 65.14
N LEU A 34 50.47 16.05 64.99
CA LEU A 34 50.65 15.10 66.10
C LEU A 34 52.07 15.20 66.69
N ASN A 35 53.09 15.30 65.85
CA ASN A 35 54.48 15.47 66.30
C ASN A 35 54.67 16.78 67.07
N LEU A 36 54.13 17.89 66.56
CA LEU A 36 54.17 19.19 67.25
C LEU A 36 53.42 19.17 68.59
N GLU A 37 52.31 18.44 68.68
CA GLU A 37 51.57 18.27 69.95
C GLU A 37 52.37 17.46 70.98
N MET A 38 53.12 16.44 70.55
CA MET A 38 54.05 15.71 71.42
C MET A 38 55.18 16.63 71.92
N ASP A 39 55.78 17.43 71.03
CA ASP A 39 56.81 18.41 71.39
C ASP A 39 56.29 19.44 72.38
N ARG A 40 55.06 19.93 72.17
CA ARG A 40 54.38 20.84 73.10
C ARG A 40 54.23 20.21 74.48
N LYS A 41 53.73 18.96 74.54
CA LYS A 41 53.55 18.24 75.81
C LYS A 41 54.90 18.06 76.53
N HIS A 42 55.94 17.69 75.80
CA HIS A 42 57.29 17.53 76.32
C HIS A 42 57.84 18.84 76.91
N LEU A 43 57.72 19.96 76.18
CA LEU A 43 58.13 21.29 76.64
C LEU A 43 57.36 21.72 77.90
N THR A 44 56.04 21.48 77.95
CA THR A 44 55.21 21.76 79.14
C THR A 44 55.70 20.99 80.36
N SER A 45 55.96 19.68 80.22
CA SER A 45 56.49 18.85 81.31
C SER A 45 57.91 19.25 81.74
N TYR A 46 58.72 19.84 80.85
CA TYR A 46 60.04 20.40 81.21
C TYR A 46 59.93 21.72 81.96
N ILE A 47 58.99 22.60 81.58
CA ILE A 47 58.69 23.84 82.30
C ILE A 47 58.23 23.54 83.73
N GLU A 48 57.34 22.56 83.88
CA GLU A 48 56.82 22.13 85.19
C GLU A 48 57.93 21.57 86.09
N ARG A 49 58.78 20.68 85.57
CA ARG A 49 59.96 20.19 86.29
C ARG A 49 60.92 21.31 86.69
N SER A 50 61.23 22.21 85.75
CA SER A 50 62.14 23.35 86.01
C SER A 50 61.55 24.33 87.04
N ARG A 51 60.22 24.46 87.11
CA ARG A 51 59.54 25.26 88.15
C ARG A 51 59.67 24.63 89.53
N ASN A 52 59.52 23.30 89.64
CA ASN A 52 59.71 22.59 90.90
C ASN A 52 61.16 22.71 91.42
N GLU A 53 62.16 22.60 90.54
CA GLU A 53 63.58 22.79 90.90
C GLU A 53 63.89 24.25 91.30
N MET A 54 63.27 25.23 90.62
CA MET A 54 63.37 26.65 91.01
C MET A 54 62.80 26.90 92.41
N GLU A 55 61.66 26.30 92.76
CA GLU A 55 61.05 26.39 94.09
C GLU A 55 61.90 25.70 95.17
N ALA A 56 62.52 24.56 94.84
CA ALA A 56 63.47 23.89 95.72
C ALA A 56 64.74 24.74 95.96
N ALA A 57 65.32 25.35 94.92
CA ALA A 57 66.46 26.27 95.03
C ALA A 57 66.15 27.52 95.87
N ARG A 58 64.96 28.10 95.67
CA ARG A 58 64.44 29.22 96.49
C ARG A 58 64.32 28.82 97.97
N SER A 59 63.86 27.60 98.24
CA SER A 59 63.73 27.07 99.61
C SER A 59 65.09 26.80 100.29
N ARG A 60 66.14 26.52 99.49
CA ARG A 60 67.53 26.36 99.94
C ARG A 60 68.31 27.68 100.05
N GLY A 61 67.74 28.80 99.60
CA GLY A 61 68.36 30.12 99.61
C GLY A 61 69.40 30.37 98.50
N ASP A 62 69.49 29.49 97.49
CA ASP A 62 70.44 29.62 96.38
C ASP A 62 69.88 30.51 95.26
N LYS A 63 70.22 31.80 95.34
CA LYS A 63 69.80 32.80 94.35
C LYS A 63 70.41 32.58 92.95
N ALA A 64 71.58 31.97 92.86
CA ALA A 64 72.26 31.75 91.58
C ALA A 64 71.57 30.60 90.81
N GLU A 65 71.19 29.54 91.52
CA GLU A 65 70.45 28.42 90.96
C GLU A 65 69.00 28.83 90.59
N GLU A 66 68.34 29.66 91.40
CA GLU A 66 67.01 30.21 91.09
C GLU A 66 67.00 31.01 89.77
N GLU A 67 67.96 31.92 89.59
CA GLU A 67 68.04 32.75 88.37
C GLU A 67 68.40 31.93 87.13
N ARG A 68 69.18 30.85 87.28
CA ARG A 68 69.45 29.89 86.20
C ARG A 68 68.18 29.17 85.75
N TRP A 69 67.40 28.63 86.69
CA TRP A 69 66.15 27.94 86.36
C TRP A 69 65.11 28.90 85.76
N LYS A 70 65.06 30.14 86.24
CA LYS A 70 64.21 31.18 85.66
C LYS A 70 64.54 31.47 84.19
N LYS A 71 65.83 31.57 83.82
CA LYS A 71 66.26 31.72 82.41
C LYS A 71 65.90 30.50 81.56
N GLU A 72 66.04 29.29 82.09
CA GLU A 72 65.72 28.07 81.37
C GLU A 72 64.20 27.90 81.15
N ILE A 73 63.37 28.25 82.16
CA ILE A 73 61.91 28.33 82.03
C ILE A 73 61.52 29.30 80.92
N GLU A 74 62.14 30.48 80.87
CA GLU A 74 61.83 31.49 79.85
C GLU A 74 62.18 30.99 78.44
N LYS A 75 63.33 30.34 78.28
CA LYS A 75 63.73 29.70 77.02
C LYS A 75 62.72 28.63 76.57
N TYR A 76 62.25 27.77 77.47
CA TYR A 76 61.25 26.75 77.14
C TYR A 76 59.87 27.35 76.85
N LYS A 77 59.47 28.43 77.54
CA LYS A 77 58.25 29.18 77.21
C LYS A 77 58.31 29.78 75.81
N GLN A 78 59.44 30.35 75.41
CA GLN A 78 59.64 30.83 74.04
C GLN A 78 59.58 29.68 73.02
N GLY A 79 60.12 28.51 73.35
CA GLY A 79 59.97 27.30 72.55
C GLY A 79 58.52 26.86 72.39
N LEU A 80 57.74 26.87 73.47
CA LEU A 80 56.32 26.54 73.47
C LEU A 80 55.51 27.49 72.59
N LEU A 81 55.75 28.80 72.69
CA LEU A 81 55.11 29.80 71.82
C LEU A 81 55.42 29.56 70.33
N LYS A 82 56.63 29.08 69.98
CA LYS A 82 56.97 28.73 68.60
C LYS A 82 56.23 27.47 68.13
N VAL A 83 56.12 26.46 68.99
CA VAL A 83 55.39 25.22 68.67
C VAL A 83 53.89 25.50 68.52
N ASP A 84 53.29 26.30 69.41
CA ASP A 84 51.89 26.69 69.30
C ASP A 84 51.60 27.46 68.00
N LYS A 85 52.48 28.40 67.61
CA LYS A 85 52.37 29.08 66.31
C LYS A 85 52.39 28.10 65.13
N LYS A 86 53.30 27.13 65.14
CA LYS A 86 53.38 26.10 64.10
C LYS A 86 52.13 25.22 64.07
N ILE A 87 51.58 24.84 65.23
CA ILE A 87 50.34 24.07 65.30
C ILE A 87 49.20 24.84 64.62
N GLU A 88 49.11 26.16 64.84
CA GLU A 88 48.08 26.97 64.18
C GLU A 88 48.30 27.16 62.68
N GLU A 89 49.55 27.28 62.24
CA GLU A 89 49.88 27.28 60.80
C GLU A 89 49.48 25.96 60.13
N VAL A 90 49.74 24.82 60.79
CA VAL A 90 49.35 23.49 60.29
C VAL A 90 47.83 23.32 60.30
N ASN A 91 47.13 23.75 61.36
CA ASN A 91 45.67 23.71 61.41
C ASN A 91 45.04 24.52 60.27
N LYS A 92 45.56 25.73 60.02
CA LYS A 92 45.12 26.57 58.91
C LYS A 92 45.37 25.88 57.57
N SER A 93 46.54 25.28 57.39
CA SER A 93 46.88 24.55 56.16
C SER A 93 45.97 23.33 55.91
N ILE A 94 45.59 22.62 56.97
CA ILE A 94 44.61 21.51 56.89
C ILE A 94 43.24 22.02 56.44
N GLU A 95 42.79 23.15 57.00
CA GLU A 95 41.49 23.73 56.66
C GLU A 95 41.47 24.28 55.23
N ASP A 96 42.54 24.96 54.81
CA ASP A 96 42.71 25.44 53.44
C ASP A 96 42.72 24.27 52.44
N ALA A 97 43.38 23.15 52.77
CA ALA A 97 43.38 21.93 51.95
C ALA A 97 41.98 21.30 51.81
N LYS A 98 41.20 21.25 52.91
CA LYS A 98 39.79 20.79 52.87
C LYS A 98 38.91 21.70 52.03
N SER A 99 38.99 23.01 52.28
CA SER A 99 38.20 24.01 51.55
C SER A 99 38.51 23.97 50.06
N THR A 100 39.79 23.88 49.68
CA THR A 100 40.22 23.75 48.28
C THR A 100 39.67 22.47 47.63
N ARG A 101 39.73 21.33 48.33
CA ARG A 101 39.16 20.06 47.86
C ARG A 101 37.65 20.19 47.62
N ASP A 102 36.93 20.74 48.57
CA ASP A 102 35.47 20.81 48.53
C ASP A 102 34.99 21.79 47.44
N GLN A 103 35.72 22.89 47.23
CA GLN A 103 35.49 23.84 46.13
C GLN A 103 35.71 23.18 44.77
N GLU A 104 36.81 22.46 44.61
CA GLU A 104 37.15 21.81 43.34
C GLU A 104 36.17 20.67 43.01
N ILE A 105 35.76 19.87 43.99
CA ILE A 105 34.72 18.86 43.82
C ILE A 105 33.39 19.51 43.41
N SER A 106 33.02 20.62 44.04
CA SER A 106 31.80 21.36 43.71
C SER A 106 31.85 21.92 42.28
N ARG A 107 33.00 22.46 41.86
CA ARG A 107 33.23 22.91 40.48
C ARG A 107 33.06 21.77 39.48
N LEU A 108 33.69 20.62 39.72
CA LEU A 108 33.57 19.44 38.86
C LEU A 108 32.13 18.92 38.78
N LYS A 109 31.39 18.90 39.89
CA LYS A 109 29.96 18.53 39.90
C LYS A 109 29.10 19.50 39.08
N SER A 110 29.35 20.81 39.20
CA SER A 110 28.64 21.83 38.44
C SER A 110 28.92 21.73 36.93
N GLU A 111 30.18 21.55 36.54
CA GLU A 111 30.55 21.33 35.14
C GLU A 111 29.92 20.07 34.55
N TYR A 112 29.88 18.98 35.32
CA TYR A 112 29.21 17.75 34.90
C TYR A 112 27.72 17.96 34.67
N ALA A 113 27.04 18.65 35.59
CA ALA A 113 25.62 18.98 35.47
C ALA A 113 25.35 19.81 34.22
N SER A 114 26.15 20.86 33.96
CA SER A 114 26.03 21.68 32.74
C SER A 114 26.19 20.84 31.47
N LYS A 115 27.17 19.94 31.43
CA LYS A 115 27.38 19.06 30.26
C LYS A 115 26.23 18.08 30.04
N ILE A 116 25.60 17.59 31.11
CA ILE A 116 24.39 16.76 30.98
C ILE A 116 23.24 17.58 30.43
N GLU A 117 23.02 18.79 30.95
CA GLU A 117 21.97 19.70 30.50
C GLU A 117 22.10 19.95 28.98
N ASP A 118 23.31 20.25 28.50
CA ASP A 118 23.59 20.45 27.07
C ASP A 118 23.22 19.21 26.24
N ILE A 119 23.64 18.02 26.68
CA ILE A 119 23.29 16.76 26.01
C ILE A 119 21.78 16.54 26.01
N MET A 120 21.09 16.88 27.09
CA MET A 120 19.63 16.73 27.21
C MET A 120 18.88 17.73 26.32
N VAL A 121 19.36 18.96 26.20
CA VAL A 121 18.79 19.97 25.30
C VAL A 121 18.87 19.50 23.85
N ASP A 122 20.02 18.99 23.43
CA ASP A 122 20.19 18.48 22.07
C ASP A 122 19.34 17.23 21.82
N LEU A 123 19.21 16.34 22.81
CA LEU A 123 18.32 15.19 22.73
C LEU A 123 16.86 15.62 22.55
N LYS A 124 16.38 16.58 23.35
CA LYS A 124 15.01 17.11 23.24
C LYS A 124 14.73 17.71 21.87
N LYS A 125 15.70 18.42 21.27
CA LYS A 125 15.57 18.96 19.91
C LYS A 125 15.39 17.85 18.87
N ILE A 126 16.19 16.79 18.97
CA ILE A 126 16.10 15.63 18.06
C ILE A 126 14.76 14.91 18.25
N GLU A 127 14.32 14.69 19.48
CA GLU A 127 13.02 14.07 19.79
C GLU A 127 11.86 14.90 19.24
N ALA A 128 11.87 16.22 19.43
CA ALA A 128 10.86 17.11 18.89
C ALA A 128 10.82 17.10 17.36
N ALA A 129 11.98 17.09 16.69
CA ALA A 129 12.06 16.99 15.24
C ALA A 129 11.50 15.65 14.73
N ARG A 130 11.87 14.54 15.37
CA ARG A 130 11.33 13.21 15.07
C ARG A 130 9.82 13.17 15.24
N ASP A 131 9.30 13.68 16.36
CA ASP A 131 7.87 13.62 16.67
C ASP A 131 7.06 14.49 15.69
N PHE A 132 7.61 15.64 15.30
CA PHE A 132 7.04 16.45 14.23
C PHE A 132 6.99 15.70 12.90
N GLU A 133 8.10 15.05 12.48
CA GLU A 133 8.11 14.24 11.25
C GLU A 133 7.07 13.11 11.31
N ILE A 134 7.01 12.36 12.42
CA ILE A 134 6.02 11.30 12.62
C ILE A 134 4.60 11.85 12.46
N GLN A 135 4.31 13.01 13.05
CA GLN A 135 3.00 13.65 12.94
C GLN A 135 2.67 14.03 11.49
N THR A 136 3.64 14.58 10.74
CA THR A 136 3.44 14.91 9.32
C THR A 136 3.18 13.66 8.47
N TYR A 137 3.89 12.56 8.71
CA TYR A 137 3.64 11.29 8.02
C TYR A 137 2.27 10.72 8.35
N GLN A 138 1.83 10.78 9.61
CA GLN A 138 0.50 10.34 10.02
C GLN A 138 -0.61 11.15 9.35
N GLN A 139 -0.47 12.48 9.27
CA GLN A 139 -1.42 13.35 8.57
C GLN A 139 -1.47 13.03 7.07
N THR A 140 -0.31 12.82 6.45
CA THR A 140 -0.21 12.45 5.03
C THR A 140 -0.87 11.10 4.77
N ALA A 141 -0.61 10.10 5.61
CA ALA A 141 -1.22 8.78 5.51
C ALA A 141 -2.76 8.86 5.62
N LYS A 142 -3.27 9.65 6.57
CA LYS A 142 -4.71 9.86 6.74
C LYS A 142 -5.34 10.54 5.52
N SER A 143 -4.70 11.58 4.98
CA SER A 143 -5.19 12.26 3.77
C SER A 143 -5.21 11.32 2.55
N LEU A 144 -4.20 10.45 2.43
CA LEU A 144 -4.14 9.44 1.37
C LEU A 144 -5.26 8.40 1.51
N GLU A 145 -5.56 7.97 2.74
CA GLU A 145 -6.65 7.05 3.03
C GLU A 145 -8.02 7.67 2.67
N GLU A 146 -8.26 8.92 3.07
CA GLU A 146 -9.47 9.68 2.73
C GLU A 146 -9.64 9.84 1.20
N SER A 147 -8.55 10.14 0.51
CA SER A 147 -8.53 10.26 -0.96
C SER A 147 -8.83 8.90 -1.63
N THR A 148 -8.26 7.82 -1.10
CA THR A 148 -8.47 6.45 -1.59
C THR A 148 -9.93 6.04 -1.41
N LEU A 149 -10.52 6.29 -0.24
CA LEU A 149 -11.95 6.05 0.01
C LEU A 149 -12.85 6.84 -0.95
N THR A 150 -12.47 8.08 -1.26
CA THR A 150 -13.19 8.90 -2.24
C THR A 150 -13.15 8.29 -3.64
N ILE A 151 -11.99 7.81 -4.09
CA ILE A 151 -11.82 7.14 -5.39
C ILE A 151 -12.64 5.84 -5.42
N ILE A 152 -12.58 5.02 -4.37
CA ILE A 152 -13.37 3.78 -4.26
C ILE A 152 -14.87 4.09 -4.40
N ASN A 153 -15.36 5.13 -3.71
CA ASN A 153 -16.76 5.55 -3.79
C ASN A 153 -17.14 6.02 -5.20
N GLN A 154 -16.25 6.74 -5.90
CA GLN A 154 -16.48 7.14 -7.30
C GLN A 154 -16.55 5.93 -8.22
N ILE A 155 -15.62 4.97 -8.08
CA ILE A 155 -15.62 3.73 -8.86
C ILE A 155 -16.90 2.94 -8.62
N ASN A 156 -17.34 2.79 -7.37
CA ASN A 156 -18.57 2.07 -7.04
C ASN A 156 -19.80 2.73 -7.69
N LYS A 157 -19.90 4.06 -7.67
CA LYS A 157 -20.96 4.80 -8.39
C LYS A 157 -20.94 4.53 -9.89
N LEU A 158 -19.76 4.51 -10.51
CA LEU A 158 -19.61 4.21 -11.93
C LEU A 158 -19.99 2.76 -12.27
N VAL A 159 -19.66 1.80 -11.41
CA VAL A 159 -20.05 0.39 -11.56
C VAL A 159 -21.57 0.26 -11.55
N GLU A 160 -22.26 0.89 -10.60
CA GLU A 160 -23.72 0.86 -10.53
C GLU A 160 -24.38 1.53 -11.74
N LEU A 161 -23.87 2.68 -12.20
CA LEU A 161 -24.33 3.32 -13.43
C LEU A 161 -24.17 2.41 -14.65
N ARG A 162 -23.05 1.67 -14.73
CA ARG A 162 -22.79 0.74 -15.83
C ARG A 162 -23.76 -0.43 -15.81
N LYS A 163 -24.03 -1.02 -14.64
CA LYS A 163 -25.05 -2.08 -14.47
C LYS A 163 -26.42 -1.61 -14.94
N LEU A 164 -26.88 -0.45 -14.46
CA LEU A 164 -28.17 0.13 -14.86
C LEU A 164 -28.25 0.38 -16.37
N THR A 165 -27.15 0.81 -16.99
CA THR A 165 -27.10 1.03 -18.44
C THR A 165 -27.19 -0.30 -19.19
N LEU A 166 -26.53 -1.35 -18.69
CA LEU A 166 -26.57 -2.68 -19.28
C LEU A 166 -27.99 -3.27 -19.20
N ASP A 167 -28.66 -3.17 -18.06
CA ASP A 167 -30.06 -3.59 -17.89
C ASP A 167 -31.01 -2.86 -18.86
N LYS A 168 -30.79 -1.55 -19.06
CA LYS A 168 -31.56 -0.76 -20.04
C LYS A 168 -31.30 -1.24 -21.47
N LEU A 169 -30.05 -1.51 -21.83
CA LEU A 169 -29.69 -2.01 -23.15
C LEU A 169 -30.28 -3.40 -23.39
N GLU A 170 -30.26 -4.30 -22.41
CA GLU A 170 -30.91 -5.62 -22.50
C GLU A 170 -32.43 -5.51 -22.69
N ARG A 171 -33.10 -4.53 -22.06
CA ARG A 171 -34.52 -4.27 -22.27
C ARG A 171 -34.85 -3.71 -23.65
N ILE A 172 -33.97 -2.86 -24.20
CA ILE A 172 -34.14 -2.28 -25.54
C ILE A 172 -33.78 -3.30 -26.63
N ALA A 173 -32.82 -4.18 -26.35
CA ALA A 173 -32.46 -5.27 -27.23
C ALA A 173 -33.60 -6.29 -27.29
N HIS A 174 -34.39 -6.26 -28.37
CA HIS A 174 -35.26 -7.38 -28.70
C HIS A 174 -34.40 -8.65 -28.76
N PRO A 175 -34.87 -9.83 -28.27
CA PRO A 175 -34.15 -11.08 -28.44
C PRO A 175 -34.19 -11.44 -29.93
N ILE A 176 -33.29 -10.84 -30.70
CA ILE A 176 -33.00 -11.21 -32.07
C ILE A 176 -32.30 -12.57 -31.93
N GLY A 177 -33.13 -13.61 -31.88
CA GLY A 177 -32.66 -14.98 -31.75
C GLY A 177 -31.66 -15.26 -32.86
N LYS A 178 -30.39 -15.48 -32.48
CA LYS A 178 -29.28 -16.21 -33.11
C LYS A 178 -29.27 -16.53 -34.62
N ARG A 179 -30.01 -15.87 -35.51
CA ARG A 179 -29.91 -16.12 -36.95
C ARG A 179 -28.89 -15.14 -37.52
N LYS A 180 -27.75 -15.69 -37.97
CA LYS A 180 -26.91 -15.00 -38.96
C LYS A 180 -27.81 -14.75 -40.17
N TYR A 181 -27.99 -13.48 -40.55
CA TYR A 181 -28.65 -13.12 -41.79
C TYR A 181 -27.98 -13.90 -42.93
N THR A 182 -28.68 -14.88 -43.51
CA THR A 182 -28.15 -15.73 -44.57
C THR A 182 -28.83 -15.32 -45.86
N ILE A 183 -28.04 -14.76 -46.78
CA ILE A 183 -28.47 -14.45 -48.14
C ILE A 183 -28.36 -15.75 -48.93
N ALA A 184 -29.49 -16.31 -49.37
CA ALA A 184 -29.49 -17.49 -50.21
C ALA A 184 -29.63 -17.08 -51.69
N TYR A 185 -28.65 -17.45 -52.51
CA TYR A 185 -28.72 -17.32 -53.96
C TYR A 185 -29.41 -18.56 -54.52
N LEU A 186 -30.58 -18.36 -55.13
CA LEU A 186 -31.35 -19.40 -55.78
C LEU A 186 -31.08 -19.40 -57.29
N PRO A 187 -30.85 -20.56 -57.91
CA PRO A 187 -30.77 -20.68 -59.36
C PRO A 187 -32.15 -20.43 -59.99
N PHE A 188 -32.23 -20.43 -61.32
CA PHE A 188 -33.53 -20.38 -62.00
C PHE A 188 -34.25 -21.73 -61.93
N PHE A 189 -35.58 -21.67 -61.92
CA PHE A 189 -36.44 -22.85 -61.95
C PHE A 189 -37.43 -22.77 -63.11
N LEU A 190 -37.64 -23.88 -63.81
CA LEU A 190 -38.67 -24.01 -64.82
C LEU A 190 -39.81 -24.86 -64.26
N VAL A 191 -41.02 -24.30 -64.26
CA VAL A 191 -42.24 -24.98 -63.80
C VAL A 191 -43.17 -25.17 -64.98
N CYS A 192 -43.67 -26.39 -65.15
CA CYS A 192 -44.69 -26.73 -66.13
C CYS A 192 -46.01 -26.99 -65.40
N TYR A 193 -46.99 -26.12 -65.61
CA TYR A 193 -48.37 -26.36 -65.19
C TYR A 193 -49.09 -27.12 -66.29
N LYS A 194 -49.81 -28.19 -65.94
CA LYS A 194 -50.57 -29.00 -66.88
C LYS A 194 -52.03 -29.02 -66.47
N ARG A 195 -52.93 -28.72 -67.42
CA ARG A 195 -54.38 -28.89 -67.27
C ARG A 195 -54.90 -29.65 -68.48
N GLY A 196 -55.22 -30.94 -68.31
CA GLY A 196 -55.56 -31.80 -69.44
C GLY A 196 -54.39 -31.91 -70.43
N LEU A 197 -54.62 -31.50 -71.68
CA LEU A 197 -53.59 -31.45 -72.73
C LEU A 197 -52.81 -30.12 -72.76
N GLU A 198 -53.36 -29.05 -72.18
CA GLU A 198 -52.74 -27.75 -72.14
C GLU A 198 -51.57 -27.73 -71.15
N LYS A 199 -50.48 -27.08 -71.58
CA LYS A 199 -49.27 -26.92 -70.78
C LYS A 199 -48.87 -25.46 -70.80
N ARG A 200 -48.50 -24.94 -69.64
CA ARG A 200 -47.97 -23.59 -69.48
C ARG A 200 -46.65 -23.65 -68.76
N TYR A 201 -45.62 -23.07 -69.37
CA TYR A 201 -44.30 -22.99 -68.77
C TYR A 201 -44.10 -21.64 -68.09
N VAL A 202 -43.51 -21.67 -66.91
CA VAL A 202 -43.16 -20.45 -66.15
C VAL A 202 -41.73 -20.61 -65.65
N VAL A 203 -40.91 -19.61 -65.95
CA VAL A 203 -39.58 -19.50 -65.35
C VAL A 203 -39.65 -18.63 -64.10
N PHE A 204 -39.00 -19.10 -63.05
CA PHE A 204 -38.58 -18.31 -61.91
C PHE A 204 -37.10 -17.96 -62.10
N PRO A 205 -36.75 -16.67 -62.19
CA PRO A 205 -35.38 -16.27 -62.49
C PRO A 205 -34.42 -16.54 -61.31
N PRO A 206 -33.10 -16.53 -61.55
CA PRO A 206 -32.13 -16.57 -60.46
C PRO A 206 -32.41 -15.42 -59.50
N SER A 207 -32.60 -15.76 -58.23
CA SER A 207 -33.16 -14.83 -57.25
C SER A 207 -32.41 -14.90 -55.94
N ILE A 208 -32.40 -13.79 -55.23
CA ILE A 208 -31.90 -13.69 -53.86
C ILE A 208 -33.09 -13.79 -52.92
N ALA A 209 -33.09 -14.81 -52.07
CA ALA A 209 -34.01 -14.87 -50.94
C ALA A 209 -33.37 -14.14 -49.75
N LYS A 210 -34.00 -13.07 -49.30
CA LYS A 210 -33.62 -12.35 -48.07
C LYS A 210 -34.58 -12.73 -46.96
N THR A 211 -34.06 -12.96 -45.76
CA THR A 211 -34.91 -13.07 -44.57
C THR A 211 -35.65 -11.72 -44.41
N PRO A 212 -36.99 -11.68 -44.41
CA PRO A 212 -37.70 -10.43 -44.22
C PRO A 212 -37.35 -9.87 -42.85
N SER A 213 -36.99 -8.59 -42.80
CA SER A 213 -36.70 -7.88 -41.56
C SER A 213 -37.94 -7.87 -40.67
N GLY A 214 -37.96 -8.69 -39.62
CA GLY A 214 -38.74 -8.58 -38.37
C GLY A 214 -40.28 -8.47 -38.39
N ILE A 215 -40.91 -8.05 -39.49
CA ILE A 215 -42.30 -7.55 -39.49
C ILE A 215 -43.21 -8.36 -40.44
N LEU A 216 -42.67 -9.09 -41.41
CA LEU A 216 -43.46 -9.93 -42.31
C LEU A 216 -43.30 -11.41 -41.96
N LYS A 217 -43.94 -11.84 -40.86
CA LYS A 217 -44.29 -13.27 -40.73
C LYS A 217 -45.13 -13.65 -41.95
N ILE A 218 -44.76 -14.71 -42.68
CA ILE A 218 -45.35 -15.10 -43.98
C ILE A 218 -46.79 -15.66 -43.82
N LYS A 219 -47.40 -15.55 -42.64
CA LYS A 219 -48.79 -15.95 -42.39
C LYS A 219 -49.74 -15.27 -43.38
N GLY A 220 -50.36 -16.07 -44.26
CA GLY A 220 -51.29 -15.59 -45.28
C GLY A 220 -50.64 -15.11 -46.59
N ALA A 221 -49.31 -15.14 -46.72
CA ALA A 221 -48.61 -14.77 -47.95
C ALA A 221 -48.50 -15.92 -48.98
N PHE A 222 -48.92 -17.14 -48.62
CA PHE A 222 -49.01 -18.26 -49.57
C PHE A 222 -50.30 -18.29 -50.38
N LYS A 223 -51.18 -17.27 -50.27
CA LYS A 223 -52.19 -17.00 -51.29
C LYS A 223 -51.47 -16.60 -52.59
N SER A 224 -51.23 -17.59 -53.46
CA SER A 224 -50.74 -17.65 -54.87
C SER A 224 -49.88 -16.52 -55.49
N PHE A 225 -49.94 -15.29 -55.01
CA PHE A 225 -49.31 -14.09 -55.59
C PHE A 225 -48.11 -13.54 -54.80
N ARG A 226 -47.92 -13.85 -53.51
CA ARG A 226 -46.87 -13.19 -52.69
C ARG A 226 -45.56 -13.97 -52.50
N VAL A 227 -45.46 -15.21 -52.97
CA VAL A 227 -44.18 -15.98 -52.92
C VAL A 227 -43.11 -15.31 -53.78
N ARG A 228 -43.49 -14.69 -54.91
CA ARG A 228 -42.58 -13.86 -55.73
C ARG A 228 -42.01 -12.66 -54.96
N MET A 229 -42.72 -12.13 -53.94
CA MET A 229 -42.22 -10.98 -53.17
C MET A 229 -41.06 -11.34 -52.24
N LEU A 230 -40.84 -12.63 -51.96
CA LEU A 230 -39.72 -13.12 -51.16
C LEU A 230 -38.45 -13.34 -51.99
N LEU A 231 -38.59 -13.37 -53.32
CA LEU A 231 -37.53 -13.62 -54.27
C LEU A 231 -37.21 -12.32 -55.01
N GLN A 232 -36.06 -11.72 -54.71
CA GLN A 232 -35.58 -10.58 -55.46
C GLN A 232 -34.76 -11.09 -56.64
N GLU A 233 -35.19 -10.82 -57.86
CA GLU A 233 -34.44 -11.14 -59.07
C GLU A 233 -33.02 -10.55 -59.02
N TYR A 234 -32.02 -11.37 -59.36
CA TYR A 234 -30.63 -10.93 -59.38
C TYR A 234 -30.20 -10.29 -60.71
N SER A 235 -30.78 -10.70 -61.86
CA SER A 235 -30.36 -10.21 -63.18
C SER A 235 -31.48 -10.20 -64.23
N THR A 236 -31.88 -9.00 -64.67
CA THR A 236 -32.87 -8.76 -65.73
C THR A 236 -32.49 -9.32 -67.08
N SER A 237 -31.20 -9.29 -67.43
CA SER A 237 -30.72 -9.85 -68.69
C SER A 237 -30.91 -11.37 -68.74
N ILE A 238 -30.62 -12.08 -67.64
CA ILE A 238 -30.80 -13.53 -67.56
C ILE A 238 -32.29 -13.88 -67.59
N THR A 239 -33.13 -13.13 -66.87
CA THR A 239 -34.58 -13.34 -66.88
C THR A 239 -35.18 -13.17 -68.28
N ASN A 240 -34.77 -12.14 -69.01
CA ASN A 240 -35.22 -11.92 -70.38
C ASN A 240 -34.80 -13.04 -71.32
N LEU A 241 -33.56 -13.55 -71.18
CA LEU A 241 -33.09 -14.72 -71.94
C LEU A 241 -33.94 -15.95 -71.63
N LEU A 242 -34.22 -16.23 -70.35
CA LEU A 242 -35.01 -17.38 -69.94
C LEU A 242 -36.49 -17.28 -70.36
N ASN A 243 -37.05 -16.06 -70.40
CA ASN A 243 -38.40 -15.84 -70.93
C ASN A 243 -38.47 -16.12 -72.43
N ARG A 244 -37.45 -15.74 -73.21
CA ARG A 244 -37.35 -16.12 -74.63
C ARG A 244 -37.22 -17.64 -74.80
N PHE A 245 -36.47 -18.29 -73.91
CA PHE A 245 -36.35 -19.75 -73.88
C PHE A 245 -37.70 -20.45 -73.67
N VAL A 246 -38.59 -19.90 -72.82
CA VAL A 246 -39.97 -20.41 -72.70
C VAL A 246 -40.74 -20.31 -74.02
N GLY A 247 -40.63 -19.18 -74.72
CA GLY A 247 -41.26 -19.01 -76.03
C GLY A 247 -40.82 -20.09 -77.04
N LEU A 248 -39.54 -20.47 -77.03
CA LEU A 248 -39.01 -21.53 -77.89
C LEU A 248 -39.55 -22.93 -77.54
N ILE A 249 -39.75 -23.21 -76.25
CA ILE A 249 -40.38 -24.46 -75.79
C ILE A 249 -41.83 -24.55 -76.28
N GLU A 250 -42.55 -23.44 -76.25
CA GLU A 250 -43.97 -23.40 -76.65
C GLU A 250 -44.16 -23.44 -78.17
N GLN A 251 -43.24 -22.86 -78.94
CA GLN A 251 -43.31 -22.81 -80.41
C GLN A 251 -42.85 -24.10 -81.10
N ASN A 252 -41.92 -24.85 -80.50
CA ASN A 252 -41.33 -26.04 -81.12
C ASN A 252 -41.67 -27.30 -80.30
N LEU A 253 -42.56 -28.14 -80.84
CA LEU A 253 -43.03 -29.37 -80.19
C LEU A 253 -41.88 -30.35 -79.91
N ILE A 254 -40.99 -30.60 -80.87
CA ILE A 254 -39.88 -31.56 -80.71
C ILE A 254 -38.93 -31.09 -79.60
N PHE A 255 -38.61 -29.79 -79.60
CA PHE A 255 -37.76 -29.19 -78.58
C PHE A 255 -38.42 -29.21 -77.20
N GLY A 256 -39.71 -28.85 -77.12
CA GLY A 256 -40.47 -28.91 -75.88
C GLY A 256 -40.56 -30.33 -75.30
N ASP A 257 -40.67 -31.34 -76.15
CA ASP A 257 -40.68 -32.75 -75.75
C ASP A 257 -39.35 -33.20 -75.14
N MET A 258 -38.24 -32.79 -75.76
CA MET A 258 -36.89 -33.03 -75.26
C MET A 258 -36.65 -32.36 -73.90
N ILE A 259 -37.04 -31.09 -73.75
CA ILE A 259 -36.91 -30.36 -72.48
C ILE A 259 -37.74 -31.04 -71.39
N ARG A 260 -38.95 -31.52 -71.70
CA ARG A 260 -39.77 -32.25 -70.71
C ARG A 260 -39.11 -33.51 -70.21
N GLU A 261 -38.52 -34.31 -71.10
CA GLU A 261 -37.85 -35.54 -70.70
C GLU A 261 -36.67 -35.23 -69.76
N LYS A 262 -35.90 -34.18 -70.07
CA LYS A 262 -34.79 -33.71 -69.22
C LYS A 262 -35.30 -33.17 -67.88
N CYS A 263 -36.32 -32.32 -67.87
CA CYS A 263 -36.92 -31.78 -66.65
C CYS A 263 -37.55 -32.86 -65.77
N ALA A 264 -38.14 -33.90 -66.36
CA ALA A 264 -38.67 -35.04 -65.60
C ALA A 264 -37.55 -35.79 -64.84
N LYS A 265 -36.39 -35.97 -65.47
CA LYS A 265 -35.18 -36.57 -64.85
C LYS A 265 -34.57 -35.66 -63.76
N MET A 266 -34.78 -34.34 -63.87
CA MET A 266 -34.25 -33.33 -62.93
C MET A 266 -35.31 -32.76 -61.98
N ASN A 267 -36.46 -33.43 -61.83
CA ASN A 267 -37.55 -32.94 -60.99
C ASN A 267 -37.13 -32.88 -59.51
N MET A 268 -36.83 -31.68 -59.02
CA MET A 268 -36.37 -31.46 -57.65
C MET A 268 -37.44 -31.74 -56.60
N LEU A 269 -38.72 -31.50 -56.91
CA LEU A 269 -39.81 -31.79 -55.97
C LEU A 269 -39.91 -33.28 -55.65
N LYS A 270 -39.49 -34.14 -56.59
CA LYS A 270 -39.37 -35.59 -56.36
C LYS A 270 -38.08 -35.96 -55.64
N LYS A 271 -36.95 -35.37 -56.02
CA LYS A 271 -35.63 -35.72 -55.46
C LYS A 271 -35.41 -35.25 -54.04
N LEU A 272 -35.86 -34.04 -53.71
CA LEU A 272 -35.64 -33.36 -52.43
C LEU A 272 -36.88 -33.38 -51.54
N ARG A 273 -37.77 -34.36 -51.75
CA ARG A 273 -39.09 -34.40 -51.10
C ARG A 273 -38.96 -34.38 -49.58
N LYS A 274 -38.02 -35.16 -49.03
CA LYS A 274 -37.82 -35.28 -47.58
C LYS A 274 -37.31 -33.98 -46.97
N GLU A 275 -36.29 -33.39 -47.58
CA GLU A 275 -35.67 -32.14 -47.15
C GLU A 275 -36.66 -30.96 -47.22
N ILE A 276 -37.53 -30.95 -48.24
CA ILE A 276 -38.60 -29.94 -48.37
C ILE A 276 -39.59 -30.07 -47.20
N ILE A 277 -39.98 -31.29 -46.80
CA ILE A 277 -40.90 -31.51 -45.68
C ILE A 277 -40.27 -31.06 -44.36
N GLU A 278 -39.03 -31.50 -44.09
CA GLU A 278 -38.29 -31.14 -42.89
C GLU A 278 -38.15 -29.61 -42.78
N GLY A 279 -37.85 -28.94 -43.90
CA GLY A 279 -37.80 -27.48 -43.96
C GLY A 279 -39.16 -26.82 -43.71
N LEU A 280 -40.26 -27.35 -44.24
CA LEU A 280 -41.62 -26.84 -43.98
C LEU A 280 -42.03 -27.05 -42.51
N GLU A 281 -41.64 -28.15 -41.89
CA GLU A 281 -41.88 -28.41 -40.46
C GLU A 281 -41.11 -27.44 -39.57
N GLU A 282 -39.84 -27.16 -39.89
CA GLU A 282 -39.03 -26.18 -39.16
C GLU A 282 -39.66 -24.78 -39.27
N LEU A 283 -40.09 -24.37 -40.46
CA LEU A 283 -40.80 -23.11 -40.68
C LEU A 283 -42.13 -23.05 -39.90
N SER A 284 -42.84 -24.17 -39.77
CA SER A 284 -44.06 -24.27 -38.97
C SER A 284 -43.78 -24.11 -37.46
N LYS A 285 -42.76 -24.82 -36.94
CA LYS A 285 -42.31 -24.72 -35.53
C LYS A 285 -41.90 -23.30 -35.16
N GLU A 286 -41.22 -22.60 -36.07
CA GLU A 286 -40.85 -21.20 -35.95
C GLU A 286 -42.04 -20.22 -36.15
N LYS A 287 -43.26 -20.73 -36.39
CA LYS A 287 -44.51 -19.96 -36.61
C LYS A 287 -44.48 -19.06 -37.86
N TRP A 288 -43.66 -19.39 -38.86
CA TRP A 288 -43.68 -18.73 -40.17
C TRP A 288 -44.86 -19.16 -41.02
N LEU A 289 -45.24 -20.44 -40.90
CA LEU A 289 -46.43 -21.02 -41.51
C LEU A 289 -47.52 -21.19 -40.44
N SER A 290 -48.78 -21.05 -40.84
CA SER A 290 -49.89 -21.59 -40.05
C SER A 290 -49.99 -23.11 -40.26
N GLU A 291 -50.52 -23.83 -39.28
CA GLU A 291 -50.76 -25.28 -39.40
C GLU A 291 -51.63 -25.61 -40.63
N LYS A 292 -52.61 -24.76 -40.95
CA LYS A 292 -53.44 -24.90 -42.16
C LYS A 292 -52.63 -24.79 -43.45
N GLU A 293 -51.69 -23.84 -43.52
CA GLU A 293 -50.80 -23.66 -44.67
C GLU A 293 -49.81 -24.81 -44.82
N PHE A 294 -49.26 -25.30 -43.70
CA PHE A 294 -48.38 -26.47 -43.69
C PHE A 294 -49.10 -27.70 -44.26
N THR A 295 -50.29 -28.03 -43.73
CA THR A 295 -51.08 -29.16 -44.21
C THR A 295 -51.46 -29.01 -45.69
N PHE A 296 -51.87 -27.83 -46.12
CA PHE A 296 -52.19 -27.56 -47.52
C PHE A 296 -50.99 -27.76 -48.47
N LEU A 297 -49.81 -27.29 -48.10
CA LEU A 297 -48.59 -27.43 -48.91
C LEU A 297 -48.14 -28.89 -49.01
N CYS A 298 -48.26 -29.66 -47.92
CA CYS A 298 -48.01 -31.10 -47.94
C CYS A 298 -49.02 -31.83 -48.84
N GLU A 299 -50.31 -31.50 -48.77
CA GLU A 299 -51.34 -32.16 -49.60
C GLU A 299 -51.20 -31.85 -51.10
N GLN A 300 -50.95 -30.58 -51.48
CA GLN A 300 -50.81 -30.18 -52.88
C GLN A 300 -49.53 -30.69 -53.56
N GLY A 301 -48.49 -30.98 -52.78
CA GLY A 301 -47.27 -31.57 -53.31
C GLY A 301 -47.39 -33.04 -53.74
N ASN A 302 -48.59 -33.66 -53.60
CA ASN A 302 -48.74 -35.12 -53.58
C ASN A 302 -47.79 -35.74 -52.53
N ILE A 303 -47.72 -35.09 -51.36
CA ILE A 303 -46.89 -35.48 -50.22
C ILE A 303 -47.78 -36.10 -49.13
N LYS A 304 -48.40 -37.23 -49.48
CA LYS A 304 -48.74 -38.32 -48.56
C LYS A 304 -48.24 -39.63 -49.17
#